data_AF-A0A441ZDK7-F1
#
_entry.id   AF-A0A441ZDK7-F1
#
_cell.length_a   1.000
_cell.length_b   1.000
_cell.length_c   1.000
_cell.angle_alpha   90.00
_cell.angle_beta   90.00
_cell.angle_gamma   90.00
#
_symmetry.space_group_name_H-M   'P 1'
#
loop_
_entity.id
_entity.type
_entity.pdbx_description
1 polymer ?
#
loop_
_entity_poly.entity_id
_entity_poly.type
_entity_poly.pdbx_seq_one_letter_code
_entity_poly.pdbx_strand_id
1 'polypeptide(L)'
;MTRHVTFMTIDDAEHYTPRQRAEIIAAYPAHEREARAKGIPVLGSGRIFPVAEELIACEPFRLPRYWPRLGALDFGWDHPSAAVELAWDTEADVVYISKACRASQQTPAMQALTLKPWGEWLPWAWPRDGRRETLEGAGLALAKQYAAHGLNMLTRHAQFPDGSVSVEAGLMEMLDRMQSGRFKVFSTLLPWFEEFRLYHRKDGQVVKLRDDLMAATRYGVMMLREAVVDPAEFKAARRKAGQSDPLGAFR
;
A
#
# COMPACT_ATOMS: atom_id res chain seq x y z
N MET A 1 2.82 -16.27 24.13
CA MET A 1 4.12 -15.56 24.07
C MET A 1 4.06 -14.55 22.94
N THR A 2 4.02 -13.26 23.25
CA THR A 2 4.06 -12.17 22.26
C THR A 2 5.46 -12.12 21.65
N ARG A 3 5.59 -12.43 20.36
CA ARG A 3 6.87 -12.31 19.65
C ARG A 3 7.16 -10.82 19.42
N HIS A 4 8.17 -10.28 20.10
CA HIS A 4 8.68 -8.94 19.91
C HIS A 4 9.93 -9.00 19.03
N VAL A 5 10.04 -8.10 18.06
CA VAL A 5 11.23 -7.94 17.20
C VAL A 5 11.71 -6.51 17.38
N THR A 6 12.92 -6.36 17.90
CA THR A 6 13.63 -5.08 18.05
C THR A 6 14.50 -4.88 16.82
N PHE A 7 14.37 -3.74 16.16
CA PHE A 7 15.19 -3.37 15.02
C PHE A 7 16.29 -2.44 15.49
N MET A 8 17.52 -2.69 15.07
CA MET A 8 18.66 -1.84 15.35
C MET A 8 19.47 -1.68 14.07
N THR A 9 19.79 -0.45 13.75
CA THR A 9 20.71 -0.03 12.70
C THR A 9 22.08 0.24 13.32
N ILE A 10 23.09 0.49 12.48
CA ILE A 10 24.36 1.00 12.97
C ILE A 10 24.20 2.38 13.65
N ASP A 11 23.12 3.10 13.37
CA ASP A 11 22.86 4.39 13.99
C ASP A 11 22.34 4.31 15.43
N ASP A 12 21.77 3.15 15.81
CA ASP A 12 21.31 2.86 17.16
C ASP A 12 22.46 2.43 18.10
N ALA A 13 23.66 2.22 17.55
CA ALA A 13 24.87 1.94 18.32
C ALA A 13 25.51 3.24 18.82
N GLU A 14 25.05 3.76 19.97
CA GLU A 14 25.49 5.03 20.56
C GLU A 14 26.99 5.08 20.92
N HIS A 15 27.65 3.93 21.03
CA HIS A 15 29.09 3.84 21.32
C HIS A 15 29.98 4.12 20.09
N TYR A 16 29.41 4.24 18.89
CA TYR A 16 30.14 4.63 17.68
C TYR A 16 29.92 6.10 17.33
N THR A 17 31.01 6.83 17.12
CA THR A 17 30.98 8.18 16.52
C THR A 17 30.52 8.14 15.05
N PRO A 18 29.98 9.25 14.49
CA PRO A 18 29.59 9.30 13.08
C PRO A 18 30.72 8.90 12.11
N ARG A 19 31.96 9.25 12.45
CA ARG A 19 33.15 8.86 11.68
C ARG A 19 33.39 7.36 11.71
N GLN A 20 33.33 6.73 12.89
CA GLN A 20 33.49 5.28 13.02
C GLN A 20 32.38 4.52 12.31
N ARG A 21 31.13 5.01 12.36
CA ARG A 21 30.02 4.43 11.59
C ARG A 21 30.31 4.48 10.10
N ALA A 22 30.75 5.62 9.57
CA ALA A 22 31.11 5.76 8.16
C ALA A 22 32.26 4.82 7.74
N GLU A 23 33.28 4.65 8.60
CA GLU A 23 34.39 3.71 8.37
C GLU A 23 33.91 2.25 8.36
N ILE A 24 33.03 1.86 9.29
CA ILE A 24 32.42 0.52 9.34
C ILE A 24 31.54 0.26 8.10
N ILE A 25 30.71 1.23 7.71
CA ILE A 25 29.86 1.15 6.52
C ILE A 25 30.74 1.00 5.26
N ALA A 26 31.81 1.79 5.15
CA ALA A 26 32.72 1.72 4.01
C ALA A 26 33.43 0.36 3.90
N ALA A 27 33.71 -0.30 5.03
CA ALA A 27 34.34 -1.62 5.06
C ALA A 27 33.45 -2.76 4.52
N TYR A 28 32.13 -2.58 4.47
CA TYR A 28 31.24 -3.58 3.89
C TYR A 28 31.38 -3.66 2.35
N PRO A 29 31.24 -4.86 1.76
CA PRO A 29 31.11 -5.01 0.31
C PRO A 29 29.98 -4.13 -0.22
N ALA A 30 30.19 -3.46 -1.35
CA ALA A 30 29.26 -2.46 -1.87
C ALA A 30 27.81 -2.97 -2.00
N HIS A 31 27.62 -4.25 -2.33
CA HIS A 31 26.31 -4.88 -2.50
C HIS A 31 25.64 -5.30 -1.18
N GLU A 32 26.36 -5.36 -0.06
CA GLU A 32 25.81 -5.68 1.27
C GLU A 32 25.77 -4.47 2.20
N ARG A 33 26.42 -3.38 1.81
CA ARG A 33 26.68 -2.21 2.64
C ARG A 33 25.42 -1.61 3.22
N GLU A 34 24.43 -1.34 2.38
CA GLU A 34 23.16 -0.78 2.81
C GLU A 34 22.41 -1.75 3.72
N ALA A 35 22.43 -3.03 3.35
CA ALA A 35 21.72 -4.06 4.07
C ALA A 35 22.28 -4.26 5.50
N ARG A 36 23.61 -4.32 5.63
CA ARG A 36 24.26 -4.43 6.94
C ARG A 36 24.16 -3.16 7.77
N ALA A 37 24.24 -1.98 7.15
CA ALA A 37 24.13 -0.71 7.86
C ALA A 37 22.71 -0.47 8.41
N LYS A 38 21.70 -0.77 7.60
CA LYS A 38 20.29 -0.54 7.93
C LYS A 38 19.64 -1.75 8.59
N GLY A 39 20.32 -2.88 8.83
CA GLY A 39 19.70 -4.09 9.38
C GLY A 39 18.74 -4.81 8.43
N ILE A 40 18.89 -4.61 7.13
CA ILE A 40 18.08 -5.25 6.07
C ILE A 40 18.71 -6.61 5.72
N PRO A 41 17.92 -7.67 5.51
CA PRO A 41 18.44 -8.96 5.04
C PRO A 41 19.16 -8.86 3.68
N VAL A 42 20.37 -9.42 3.56
CA VAL A 42 21.26 -9.33 2.37
C VAL A 42 20.76 -10.16 1.17
N LEU A 43 21.05 -9.75 -0.07
CA LEU A 43 20.74 -10.50 -1.31
C LEU A 43 21.24 -11.96 -1.25
N GLY A 44 20.32 -12.91 -1.46
CA GLY A 44 20.46 -14.34 -1.14
C GLY A 44 19.57 -14.80 0.04
N SER A 45 18.98 -13.87 0.78
CA SER A 45 18.16 -14.11 2.00
C SER A 45 16.67 -14.41 1.76
N GLY A 46 16.21 -14.47 0.51
CA GLY A 46 14.81 -14.70 0.20
C GLY A 46 13.91 -13.46 0.19
N ARG A 47 14.42 -12.21 0.18
CA ARG A 47 13.58 -11.00 0.02
C ARG A 47 12.59 -11.15 -1.14
N ILE A 48 11.35 -10.74 -0.90
CA ILE A 48 10.29 -10.84 -1.90
C ILE A 48 10.49 -9.83 -3.02
N PHE A 49 10.86 -8.60 -2.64
CA PHE A 49 11.13 -7.51 -3.56
C PHE A 49 12.61 -7.10 -3.47
N PRO A 50 13.48 -7.63 -4.34
CA PRO A 50 14.88 -7.25 -4.40
C PRO A 50 15.08 -5.93 -5.17
N VAL A 51 14.35 -4.89 -4.78
CA VAL A 51 14.40 -3.54 -5.37
C VAL A 51 14.89 -2.56 -4.30
N ALA A 52 15.79 -1.65 -4.67
CA ALA A 52 16.26 -0.58 -3.78
C ALA A 52 15.11 0.38 -3.45
N GLU A 53 15.01 0.80 -2.19
CA GLU A 53 13.91 1.66 -1.73
C GLU A 53 13.87 2.98 -2.49
N GLU A 54 15.04 3.53 -2.80
CA GLU A 54 15.21 4.81 -3.50
C GLU A 54 14.65 4.77 -4.93
N LEU A 55 14.51 3.58 -5.54
CA LEU A 55 13.93 3.43 -6.87
C LEU A 55 12.40 3.52 -6.86
N ILE A 56 11.78 3.20 -5.73
CA ILE A 56 10.32 3.22 -5.58
C ILE A 56 9.83 4.38 -4.71
N ALA A 57 10.69 4.96 -3.87
CA ALA A 57 10.37 6.15 -3.10
C ALA A 57 10.20 7.37 -4.02
N CYS A 58 9.18 8.19 -3.73
CA CYS A 58 9.00 9.49 -4.35
C CYS A 58 8.53 10.52 -3.33
N GLU A 59 8.89 11.79 -3.54
CA GLU A 59 8.41 12.86 -2.67
C GLU A 59 6.89 13.02 -2.76
N PRO A 60 6.18 13.23 -1.64
CA PRO A 60 4.76 13.45 -1.65
C PRO A 60 4.37 14.66 -2.51
N PHE A 61 3.34 14.48 -3.32
CA PHE A 61 2.78 15.57 -4.13
C PHE A 61 1.25 15.52 -4.11
N ARG A 62 0.62 16.61 -4.56
CA ARG A 62 -0.83 16.65 -4.72
C ARG A 62 -1.23 15.78 -5.91
N LEU A 63 -1.80 14.62 -5.65
CA LEU A 63 -2.32 13.73 -6.67
C LEU A 63 -3.34 14.45 -7.57
N PRO A 64 -3.21 14.38 -8.91
CA PRO A 64 -4.22 14.84 -9.85
C PRO A 64 -5.61 14.25 -9.53
N ARG A 65 -6.66 15.03 -9.74
CA ARG A 65 -8.04 14.61 -9.45
C ARG A 65 -8.59 13.64 -10.48
N TYR A 66 -8.09 13.71 -11.71
CA TYR A 66 -8.49 12.85 -12.82
C TYR A 66 -7.80 11.48 -12.79
N TRP A 67 -6.83 11.25 -11.90
CA TRP A 67 -6.24 9.92 -11.71
C TRP A 67 -7.22 9.01 -10.97
N PRO A 68 -7.53 7.81 -11.51
CA PRO A 68 -8.29 6.81 -10.78
C PRO A 68 -7.63 6.44 -9.46
N ARG A 69 -8.45 6.21 -8.43
CA ARG A 69 -7.99 5.81 -7.10
C ARG A 69 -8.75 4.59 -6.59
N LEU A 70 -8.06 3.83 -5.76
CA LEU A 70 -8.56 2.64 -5.10
C LEU A 70 -7.96 2.56 -3.69
N GLY A 71 -8.82 2.36 -2.70
CA GLY A 71 -8.39 1.91 -1.38
C GLY A 71 -8.25 0.39 -1.37
N ALA A 72 -7.31 -0.14 -0.59
CA ALA A 72 -7.21 -1.58 -0.36
C ALA A 72 -6.99 -1.86 1.13
N LEU A 73 -7.69 -2.87 1.64
CA LEU A 73 -7.68 -3.28 3.04
C LEU A 73 -7.12 -4.70 3.17
N ASP A 74 -6.38 -4.93 4.25
CA ASP A 74 -6.15 -6.26 4.83
C ASP A 74 -6.80 -6.30 6.21
N PHE A 75 -7.68 -7.27 6.42
CA PHE A 75 -8.41 -7.40 7.68
C PHE A 75 -7.52 -8.06 8.72
N GLY A 76 -7.48 -7.51 9.94
CA GLY A 76 -6.68 -8.05 11.02
C GLY A 76 -7.26 -7.71 12.39
N TRP A 77 -7.14 -8.65 13.33
CA TRP A 77 -7.40 -8.44 14.76
C TRP A 77 -6.19 -8.85 15.60
N ASP A 78 -5.77 -10.13 15.48
CA ASP A 78 -4.58 -10.66 16.14
C ASP A 78 -3.28 -10.13 15.50
N HIS A 79 -3.31 -9.94 14.18
CA HIS A 79 -2.37 -9.10 13.45
C HIS A 79 -3.02 -7.74 13.15
N PRO A 80 -2.23 -6.67 12.93
CA PRO A 80 -2.78 -5.38 12.57
C PRO A 80 -3.66 -5.47 11.32
N SER A 81 -4.77 -4.73 11.33
CA SER A 81 -5.41 -4.35 10.08
C SER A 81 -4.54 -3.31 9.35
N ALA A 82 -4.62 -3.30 8.02
CA ALA A 82 -3.86 -2.38 7.20
C ALA A 82 -4.70 -1.83 6.06
N ALA A 83 -4.44 -0.58 5.69
CA ALA A 83 -5.09 0.07 4.57
C ALA A 83 -4.08 0.88 3.76
N VAL A 84 -4.25 0.90 2.43
CA VAL A 84 -3.46 1.72 1.51
C VAL A 84 -4.36 2.41 0.48
N GLU A 85 -3.96 3.61 0.04
CA GLU A 85 -4.56 4.30 -1.11
C GLU A 85 -3.61 4.16 -2.30
N LEU A 86 -4.14 3.65 -3.41
CA LEU A 86 -3.48 3.59 -4.70
C LEU A 86 -4.07 4.68 -5.59
N ALA A 87 -3.22 5.47 -6.22
CA ALA A 87 -3.57 6.37 -7.31
C ALA A 87 -2.85 5.94 -8.58
N TRP A 88 -3.57 5.90 -9.70
CA TRP A 88 -3.04 5.37 -10.95
C TRP A 88 -2.94 6.47 -12.00
N ASP A 89 -1.71 6.75 -12.44
CA ASP A 89 -1.48 7.46 -13.69
C ASP A 89 -1.71 6.48 -14.83
N THR A 90 -2.86 6.61 -15.49
CA THR A 90 -3.26 5.74 -16.61
C THR A 90 -2.50 6.03 -17.89
N GLU A 91 -1.87 7.20 -18.03
CA GLU A 91 -1.13 7.57 -19.23
C GLU A 91 0.28 6.99 -19.20
N ALA A 92 0.96 7.11 -18.05
CA ALA A 92 2.29 6.55 -17.84
C ALA A 92 2.28 5.11 -17.28
N ASP A 93 1.09 4.59 -16.95
CA ASP A 93 0.87 3.34 -16.22
C ASP A 93 1.68 3.23 -14.93
N VAL A 94 1.68 4.30 -14.13
CA VAL A 94 2.40 4.35 -12.84
C VAL A 94 1.41 4.32 -11.70
N VAL A 95 1.61 3.39 -10.77
CA VAL A 95 0.83 3.28 -9.54
C VAL A 95 1.57 3.95 -8.40
N TYR A 96 0.87 4.83 -7.69
CA TYR A 96 1.38 5.57 -6.54
C TYR A 96 0.66 5.12 -5.27
N ILE A 97 1.43 4.71 -4.26
CA ILE A 97 0.93 4.54 -2.89
C ILE A 97 1.07 5.89 -2.18
N SER A 98 -0.05 6.56 -1.96
CA SER A 98 -0.12 7.92 -1.42
C SER A 98 -0.46 7.98 0.06
N LYS A 99 -1.14 6.95 0.58
CA LYS A 99 -1.54 6.83 1.98
C LYS A 99 -1.39 5.39 2.43
N ALA A 100 -1.02 5.22 3.70
CA ALA A 100 -0.93 3.94 4.36
C ALA A 100 -1.30 4.11 5.83
N CYS A 101 -2.05 3.17 6.41
CA CYS A 101 -2.25 3.12 7.86
C CYS A 101 -2.31 1.67 8.35
N ARG A 102 -1.84 1.45 9.58
CA ARG A 102 -1.97 0.19 10.31
C ARG A 102 -2.72 0.44 11.61
N ALA A 103 -3.59 -0.49 11.97
CA ALA A 103 -4.36 -0.41 13.19
C ALA A 103 -4.45 -1.79 13.86
N SER A 104 -3.86 -1.92 15.05
CA SER A 104 -3.96 -3.12 15.88
C SER A 104 -5.19 -3.06 16.78
N GLN A 105 -5.91 -4.18 16.91
CA GLN A 105 -7.04 -4.33 17.85
C GLN A 105 -8.14 -3.26 17.69
N GLN A 106 -8.39 -2.81 16.46
CA GLN A 106 -9.45 -1.85 16.16
C GLN A 106 -10.63 -2.53 15.46
N THR A 107 -11.85 -2.17 15.88
CA THR A 107 -13.08 -2.66 15.25
C THR A 107 -13.27 -2.04 13.85
N PRO A 108 -14.06 -2.68 12.96
CA PRO A 108 -14.39 -2.10 11.65
C PRO A 108 -14.95 -0.68 11.72
N ALA A 109 -15.73 -0.36 12.76
CA ALA A 109 -16.27 0.98 12.99
C ALA A 109 -15.15 2.03 13.18
N MET A 110 -14.17 1.73 14.03
CA MET A 110 -13.05 2.65 14.32
C MET A 110 -12.14 2.83 13.11
N GLN A 111 -11.89 1.74 12.38
CA GLN A 111 -11.12 1.80 11.14
C GLN A 111 -11.85 2.62 10.07
N ALA A 112 -13.16 2.41 9.88
CA ALA A 112 -13.95 3.19 8.93
C ALA A 112 -13.91 4.70 9.23
N LEU A 113 -13.93 5.10 10.51
CA LEU A 113 -13.77 6.52 10.91
C LEU A 113 -12.41 7.11 10.47
N THR A 114 -11.35 6.30 10.52
CA THR A 114 -10.00 6.72 10.09
C THR A 114 -9.89 6.82 8.55
N LEU A 115 -10.62 5.95 7.83
CA LEU A 115 -10.49 5.79 6.38
C LEU A 115 -11.44 6.68 5.58
N LYS A 116 -12.63 7.02 6.10
CA LYS A 116 -13.58 7.92 5.44
C LYS A 116 -12.99 9.27 5.01
N PRO A 117 -12.14 9.93 5.82
CA PRO A 117 -11.47 11.17 5.41
C PRO A 117 -10.61 11.03 4.14
N TRP A 118 -10.26 9.81 3.72
CA TRP A 118 -9.53 9.61 2.47
C TRP A 118 -10.43 9.84 1.24
N GLY A 119 -11.74 9.64 1.41
CA GLY A 119 -12.78 9.87 0.42
C GLY A 119 -13.90 8.84 0.59
N GLU A 120 -15.11 9.28 0.92
CA GLU A 120 -16.28 8.38 1.04
C GLU A 120 -16.62 7.68 -0.29
N TRP A 121 -16.24 8.28 -1.41
CA TRP A 121 -16.42 7.72 -2.75
C TRP A 121 -15.41 6.62 -3.09
N LEU A 122 -14.27 6.56 -2.40
CA LEU A 122 -13.14 5.71 -2.74
C LEU A 122 -13.55 4.22 -2.66
N PRO A 123 -13.47 3.44 -3.75
CA PRO A 123 -13.74 2.02 -3.69
C PRO A 123 -12.68 1.31 -2.86
N TRP A 124 -13.08 0.27 -2.13
CA TRP A 124 -12.19 -0.49 -1.25
C TRP A 124 -12.09 -1.96 -1.66
N ALA A 125 -10.91 -2.38 -2.12
CA ALA A 125 -10.55 -3.77 -2.30
C ALA A 125 -10.27 -4.44 -0.94
N TRP A 126 -10.59 -5.73 -0.82
CA TRP A 126 -10.49 -6.49 0.43
C TRP A 126 -10.14 -7.96 0.16
N PRO A 127 -9.48 -8.67 1.08
CA PRO A 127 -9.06 -10.05 0.87
C PRO A 127 -10.26 -10.98 0.75
N ARG A 128 -10.07 -12.16 0.15
CA ARG A 128 -11.06 -13.25 0.22
C ARG A 128 -11.38 -13.69 1.67
N ASP A 129 -10.53 -13.30 2.61
CA ASP A 129 -10.31 -13.83 3.96
C ASP A 129 -11.32 -14.89 4.41
N GLY A 130 -10.86 -16.14 4.33
CA GLY A 130 -11.51 -17.30 4.90
C GLY A 130 -10.39 -18.28 5.14
N ARG A 131 -9.90 -18.37 6.38
CA ARG A 131 -9.07 -19.52 6.76
C ARG A 131 -9.91 -20.76 6.48
N ARG A 132 -9.29 -21.82 5.94
CA ARG A 132 -9.94 -23.13 5.74
C ARG A 132 -10.64 -23.68 7.00
N GLU A 133 -10.28 -23.18 8.19
CA GLU A 133 -10.82 -23.59 9.49
C GLU A 133 -11.96 -22.70 10.01
N THR A 134 -12.16 -21.50 9.47
CA THR A 134 -13.26 -20.61 9.87
C THR A 134 -14.04 -20.18 8.62
N LEU A 135 -15.18 -20.85 8.43
CA LEU A 135 -16.34 -20.49 7.59
C LEU A 135 -15.99 -19.72 6.31
N GLU A 136 -16.09 -20.41 5.16
CA GLU A 136 -16.24 -19.77 3.86
C GLU A 136 -17.25 -18.60 3.97
N GLY A 137 -16.78 -17.36 3.79
CA GLY A 137 -17.60 -16.15 3.91
C GLY A 137 -17.23 -15.17 5.03
N ALA A 138 -16.23 -15.45 5.87
CA ALA A 138 -15.76 -14.52 6.91
C ALA A 138 -15.38 -13.12 6.35
N GLY A 139 -14.63 -13.07 5.25
CA GLY A 139 -14.23 -11.82 4.59
C GLY A 139 -15.43 -11.03 4.06
N LEU A 140 -16.46 -11.72 3.53
CA LEU A 140 -17.70 -11.06 3.09
C LEU A 140 -18.48 -10.48 4.27
N ALA A 141 -18.51 -11.19 5.40
CA ALA A 141 -19.13 -10.69 6.62
C ALA A 141 -18.40 -9.43 7.14
N LEU A 142 -17.07 -9.44 7.16
CA LEU A 142 -16.26 -8.27 7.53
C LEU A 142 -16.48 -7.11 6.56
N ALA A 143 -16.40 -7.34 5.25
CA ALA A 143 -16.65 -6.31 4.25
C ALA A 143 -18.04 -5.66 4.42
N LYS A 144 -19.07 -6.46 4.73
CA LYS A 144 -20.41 -5.93 5.05
C LYS A 144 -20.41 -5.05 6.31
N GLN A 145 -19.61 -5.36 7.32
CA GLN A 145 -19.48 -4.50 8.51
C GLN A 145 -18.83 -3.16 8.16
N TYR A 146 -17.74 -3.15 7.38
CA TYR A 146 -17.13 -1.90 6.90
C TYR A 146 -18.10 -1.09 6.04
N ALA A 147 -18.85 -1.74 5.15
CA ALA A 147 -19.87 -1.10 4.34
C ALA A 147 -21.01 -0.50 5.18
N ALA A 148 -21.46 -1.20 6.22
CA ALA A 148 -22.45 -0.69 7.17
C ALA A 148 -21.95 0.57 7.92
N HIS A 149 -20.64 0.70 8.10
CA HIS A 149 -20.02 1.90 8.64
C HIS A 149 -19.69 2.96 7.59
N GLY A 150 -20.03 2.76 6.31
CA GLY A 150 -19.97 3.75 5.25
C GLY A 150 -18.68 3.78 4.43
N LEU A 151 -17.92 2.68 4.39
CA LEU A 151 -16.89 2.50 3.36
C LEU A 151 -17.50 1.93 2.07
N ASN A 152 -17.09 2.45 0.92
CA ASN A 152 -17.52 1.94 -0.39
C ASN A 152 -16.77 0.65 -0.75
N MET A 153 -17.14 -0.45 -0.09
CA MET A 153 -16.51 -1.77 -0.29
C MET A 153 -16.85 -2.34 -1.67
N LEU A 154 -15.87 -2.88 -2.37
CA LEU A 154 -16.11 -3.60 -3.63
C LEU A 154 -17.02 -4.82 -3.39
N THR A 155 -17.85 -5.15 -4.38
CA THR A 155 -18.83 -6.24 -4.26
C THR A 155 -18.18 -7.63 -4.17
N ARG A 156 -16.98 -7.77 -4.72
CA ARG A 156 -16.17 -9.00 -4.71
C ARG A 156 -14.84 -8.74 -4.02
N HIS A 157 -14.30 -9.80 -3.44
CA HIS A 157 -12.96 -9.80 -2.87
C HIS A 157 -11.91 -9.62 -3.97
N ALA A 158 -10.68 -9.32 -3.55
CA ALA A 158 -9.55 -9.13 -4.43
C ALA A 158 -9.22 -10.42 -5.20
N GLN A 159 -9.30 -10.32 -6.52
CA GLN A 159 -9.05 -11.39 -7.48
C GLN A 159 -8.53 -10.79 -8.79
N PHE A 160 -7.83 -11.59 -9.58
CA PHE A 160 -7.45 -11.21 -10.95
C PHE A 160 -8.67 -11.18 -11.89
N PRO A 161 -8.53 -10.64 -13.12
CA PRO A 161 -9.62 -10.62 -14.10
C PRO A 161 -10.20 -12.00 -14.42
N ASP A 162 -9.39 -13.05 -14.36
CA ASP A 162 -9.78 -14.45 -14.54
C ASP A 162 -10.44 -15.08 -13.29
N GLY A 163 -10.56 -14.32 -12.20
CA GLY A 163 -11.09 -14.78 -10.91
C GLY A 163 -10.09 -15.50 -10.01
N SER A 164 -8.83 -15.64 -10.43
CA SER A 164 -7.80 -16.26 -9.60
C SER A 164 -7.39 -15.37 -8.43
N VAL A 165 -6.93 -15.99 -7.34
CA VAL A 165 -6.51 -15.31 -6.08
C VAL A 165 -5.05 -15.61 -5.74
N SER A 166 -4.21 -15.78 -6.77
CA SER A 166 -2.82 -16.22 -6.61
C SER A 166 -1.98 -15.14 -5.92
N VAL A 167 -1.45 -15.48 -4.74
CA VAL A 167 -0.51 -14.63 -4.01
C VAL A 167 0.75 -14.37 -4.83
N GLU A 168 1.35 -15.43 -5.40
CA GLU A 168 2.59 -15.32 -6.16
C GLU A 168 2.42 -14.47 -7.42
N ALA A 169 1.29 -14.60 -8.13
CA ALA A 169 1.01 -13.74 -9.29
C ALA A 169 0.90 -12.26 -8.88
N GLY A 170 0.29 -11.97 -7.73
CA GLY A 170 0.21 -10.60 -7.22
C GLY A 170 1.58 -10.04 -6.82
N LEU A 171 2.45 -10.87 -6.25
CA LEU A 171 3.82 -10.48 -5.92
C LEU A 171 4.66 -10.24 -7.18
N MET A 172 4.51 -11.08 -8.21
CA MET A 172 5.19 -10.89 -9.48
C MET A 172 4.75 -9.60 -10.19
N GLU A 173 3.43 -9.33 -10.25
CA GLU A 173 2.92 -8.08 -10.84
C GLU A 173 3.46 -6.83 -10.11
N MET A 174 3.52 -6.87 -8.78
CA MET A 174 4.14 -5.79 -7.99
C MET A 174 5.62 -5.63 -8.34
N LEU A 175 6.38 -6.73 -8.37
CA LEU A 175 7.81 -6.70 -8.68
C LEU A 175 8.07 -6.16 -10.10
N ASP A 176 7.29 -6.60 -11.09
CA ASP A 176 7.40 -6.15 -12.48
C ASP A 176 7.16 -4.64 -12.59
N ARG A 177 6.17 -4.10 -11.87
CA ARG A 177 5.93 -2.65 -11.80
C ARG A 177 7.07 -1.90 -11.12
N MET A 178 7.61 -2.43 -10.01
CA MET A 178 8.75 -1.82 -9.33
C MET A 178 9.99 -1.77 -10.22
N GLN A 179 10.33 -2.88 -10.89
CA GLN A 179 11.51 -2.97 -11.76
C GLN A 179 11.38 -2.11 -13.02
N SER A 180 10.16 -1.97 -13.56
CA SER A 180 9.89 -1.10 -14.71
C SER A 180 9.70 0.38 -14.35
N GLY A 181 9.80 0.75 -13.06
CA GLY A 181 9.60 2.13 -12.60
C GLY A 181 8.12 2.58 -12.54
N ARG A 182 7.19 1.65 -12.75
CA ARG A 182 5.72 1.83 -12.74
C ARG A 182 5.07 1.66 -11.36
N PHE A 183 5.86 1.59 -10.30
CA PHE A 183 5.39 1.53 -8.92
C PHE A 183 6.17 2.54 -8.07
N LYS A 184 5.44 3.45 -7.42
CA LYS A 184 5.99 4.51 -6.57
C LYS A 184 5.26 4.58 -5.24
N VAL A 185 5.98 4.97 -4.20
CA VAL A 185 5.47 5.10 -2.82
C VAL A 185 5.94 6.42 -2.26
N PHE A 186 5.02 7.17 -1.65
CA PHE A 186 5.39 8.42 -0.98
C PHE A 186 6.42 8.15 0.11
N SER A 187 7.53 8.88 0.07
CA SER A 187 8.71 8.68 0.94
C SER A 187 8.39 8.81 2.43
N THR A 188 7.31 9.51 2.77
CA THR A 188 6.81 9.69 4.15
C THR A 188 6.06 8.48 4.71
N LEU A 189 5.74 7.47 3.90
CA LEU A 189 5.03 6.26 4.33
C LEU A 189 5.97 5.25 4.99
N LEU A 190 6.66 5.66 6.07
CA LEU A 190 7.66 4.86 6.77
C LEU A 190 7.16 3.45 7.17
N PRO A 191 5.93 3.27 7.71
CA PRO A 191 5.40 1.94 8.03
C PRO A 191 5.33 0.98 6.83
N TRP A 192 5.10 1.51 5.62
CA TRP A 192 5.07 0.72 4.40
C TRP A 192 6.47 0.22 4.03
N PHE A 193 7.47 1.12 4.09
CA PHE A 193 8.87 0.77 3.82
C PHE A 193 9.45 -0.19 4.85
N GLU A 194 9.03 -0.11 6.11
CA GLU A 194 9.40 -1.09 7.14
C GLU A 194 8.98 -2.51 6.75
N GLU A 195 7.74 -2.70 6.30
CA GLU A 195 7.29 -4.01 5.84
C GLU A 195 8.00 -4.45 4.57
N PHE A 196 8.17 -3.53 3.62
CA PHE A 196 8.90 -3.79 2.37
C PHE A 196 10.32 -4.32 2.60
N ARG A 197 11.05 -3.79 3.59
CA ARG A 197 12.39 -4.27 3.99
C ARG A 197 12.36 -5.70 4.52
N LEU A 198 11.37 -5.98 5.36
CA LEU A 198 11.27 -7.23 6.10
C LEU A 198 10.58 -8.33 5.30
N TYR A 199 9.92 -8.00 4.19
CA TYR A 199 9.15 -8.97 3.42
C TYR A 199 10.06 -9.95 2.69
N HIS A 200 10.05 -11.21 3.15
CA HIS A 200 10.96 -12.26 2.70
C HIS A 200 10.26 -13.62 2.62
N ARG A 201 10.96 -14.55 1.98
CA ARG A 201 10.65 -15.96 1.90
C ARG A 201 11.57 -16.74 2.81
N LYS A 202 11.04 -17.81 3.38
CA LYS A 202 11.80 -18.84 4.08
C LYS A 202 11.39 -20.18 3.50
N ASP A 203 12.37 -20.99 3.08
CA ASP A 203 12.14 -22.30 2.46
C ASP A 203 11.17 -22.23 1.25
N GLY A 204 11.30 -21.17 0.44
CA GLY A 204 10.46 -20.93 -0.74
C GLY A 204 9.06 -20.38 -0.45
N GLN A 205 8.67 -20.22 0.82
CA GLN A 205 7.35 -19.73 1.23
C GLN A 205 7.41 -18.30 1.76
N VAL A 206 6.41 -17.49 1.42
CA VAL A 206 6.22 -16.14 1.96
C VAL A 206 6.06 -16.19 3.48
N VAL A 207 6.89 -15.44 4.20
CA VAL A 207 6.77 -15.29 5.65
C VAL A 207 5.69 -14.25 5.96
N LYS A 208 4.55 -14.73 6.49
CA LYS A 208 3.39 -13.91 6.88
C LYS A 208 3.58 -13.27 8.26
N LEU A 209 4.53 -12.36 8.37
CA LEU A 209 4.81 -11.63 9.60
C LEU A 209 5.00 -10.15 9.29
N ARG A 210 4.07 -9.33 9.80
CA ARG A 210 4.05 -7.87 9.54
C ARG A 210 4.08 -7.58 8.03
N ASP A 211 3.21 -8.25 7.30
CA ASP A 211 3.01 -8.08 5.86
C ASP A 211 1.64 -7.49 5.52
N ASP A 212 0.97 -6.86 6.49
CA ASP A 212 -0.41 -6.40 6.36
C ASP A 212 -0.53 -5.27 5.30
N LEU A 213 0.39 -4.30 5.29
CA LEU A 213 0.46 -3.27 4.23
C LEU A 213 0.92 -3.87 2.90
N MET A 214 1.81 -4.87 2.90
CA MET A 214 2.20 -5.57 1.68
C MET A 214 1.02 -6.34 1.07
N ALA A 215 0.22 -6.99 1.91
CA ALA A 215 -0.99 -7.71 1.52
C ALA A 215 -2.05 -6.75 0.98
N ALA A 216 -2.34 -5.67 1.70
CA ALA A 216 -3.24 -4.61 1.24
C ALA A 216 -2.80 -4.02 -0.11
N THR A 217 -1.50 -3.72 -0.25
CA THR A 217 -0.92 -3.23 -1.51
C THR A 217 -1.13 -4.23 -2.64
N ARG A 218 -0.86 -5.52 -2.40
CA ARG A 218 -1.09 -6.58 -3.38
C ARG A 218 -2.54 -6.65 -3.82
N TYR A 219 -3.49 -6.59 -2.89
CA TYR A 219 -4.92 -6.58 -3.23
C TYR A 219 -5.31 -5.36 -4.07
N GLY A 220 -4.75 -4.19 -3.75
CA GLY A 220 -4.95 -2.97 -4.53
C GLY A 220 -4.42 -3.12 -5.96
N VAL A 221 -3.21 -3.64 -6.13
CA VAL A 221 -2.62 -3.88 -7.46
C VAL A 221 -3.44 -4.92 -8.24
N MET A 222 -3.84 -6.02 -7.61
CA MET A 222 -4.72 -7.03 -8.21
C MET A 222 -6.05 -6.45 -8.69
N MET A 223 -6.56 -5.43 -8.00
CA MET A 223 -7.87 -4.81 -8.23
C MET A 223 -7.79 -3.44 -8.90
N LEU A 224 -6.63 -3.05 -9.46
CA LEU A 224 -6.42 -1.73 -10.05
C LEU A 224 -7.46 -1.34 -11.11
N ARG A 225 -8.01 -2.34 -11.83
CA ARG A 225 -9.12 -2.18 -12.79
C ARG A 225 -10.42 -1.63 -12.20
N GLU A 226 -10.59 -1.70 -10.88
CA GLU A 226 -11.74 -1.18 -10.15
C GLU A 226 -11.48 0.24 -9.58
N ALA A 227 -10.30 0.82 -9.85
CA ALA A 227 -10.00 2.19 -9.48
C ALA A 227 -10.92 3.15 -10.25
N VAL A 228 -11.41 4.18 -9.57
CA VAL A 228 -12.35 5.15 -10.14
C VAL A 228 -11.84 6.57 -9.95
N VAL A 229 -12.21 7.46 -10.87
CA VAL A 229 -11.97 8.90 -10.73
C VAL A 229 -12.96 9.48 -9.72
N ASP A 230 -12.52 10.46 -8.92
CA ASP A 230 -13.40 11.16 -7.98
C ASP A 230 -14.65 11.69 -8.70
N PRO A 231 -15.87 11.26 -8.33
CA PRO A 231 -17.10 11.69 -8.98
C PRO A 231 -17.32 13.22 -8.93
N ALA A 232 -16.70 13.92 -7.97
CA ALA A 232 -16.74 15.37 -7.90
C ALA A 232 -16.05 16.05 -9.10
N GLU A 233 -15.09 15.39 -9.75
CA GLU A 233 -14.38 15.93 -10.91
C GLU A 233 -15.32 16.08 -12.12
N PHE A 234 -16.18 15.09 -12.37
CA PHE A 234 -17.18 15.16 -13.43
C PHE A 234 -18.26 16.21 -13.15
N LYS A 235 -18.57 16.49 -11.88
CA LYS A 235 -19.50 17.56 -11.49
C LYS A 235 -18.89 18.94 -11.71
N ALA A 236 -17.58 19.10 -11.49
CA ALA A 236 -16.87 20.35 -11.75
C ALA A 236 -16.83 20.67 -13.25
N ALA A 237 -16.55 19.68 -14.11
CA ALA A 237 -16.54 19.85 -15.56
C ALA A 237 -17.93 20.20 -16.15
N ARG A 238 -19.03 19.77 -15.50
CA ARG A 238 -20.40 20.07 -15.92
C ARG A 238 -20.92 21.44 -15.51
N ARG A 239 -20.25 22.16 -14.60
CA ARG A 239 -20.56 23.59 -14.40
C ARG A 239 -20.12 24.32 -15.66
N LYS A 240 -21.06 24.55 -16.59
CA LYS A 240 -20.91 25.57 -17.62
C LYS A 240 -20.43 26.83 -16.89
N ALA A 241 -19.22 27.31 -17.21
CA ALA A 241 -18.88 28.69 -16.93
C ALA A 241 -20.07 29.49 -17.46
N GLY A 242 -20.78 30.20 -16.56
CA GLY A 242 -21.81 31.11 -17.02
C GLY A 242 -21.12 32.00 -18.04
N GLN A 243 -21.47 31.86 -19.32
CA GLN A 243 -21.09 32.85 -20.31
C GLN A 243 -21.74 34.11 -19.76
N SER A 244 -20.93 34.98 -19.16
CA SER A 244 -21.34 36.35 -18.90
C SER A 244 -21.79 36.87 -20.25
N ASP A 245 -23.09 37.08 -20.44
CA ASP A 245 -23.61 37.71 -21.63
C ASP A 245 -22.99 39.11 -21.68
N PRO A 246 -21.96 39.35 -22.50
CA PRO A 246 -21.27 40.63 -22.50
C PRO A 246 -22.19 41.75 -23.01
N LEU A 247 -23.32 41.38 -23.63
CA LEU A 247 -24.31 42.26 -24.22
C LEU A 247 -25.58 42.38 -23.36
N GLY A 248 -25.68 41.66 -22.24
CA GLY A 248 -26.80 41.77 -21.31
C GLY A 248 -26.93 43.15 -20.66
N ALA A 249 -25.84 43.93 -20.66
CA ALA A 249 -25.83 45.33 -20.21
C ALA A 249 -26.35 46.33 -21.27
N PHE A 250 -26.64 45.87 -22.50
CA PHE A 250 -27.06 46.70 -23.63
C PHE A 250 -28.43 46.30 -24.21
N ARG A 251 -29.20 45.47 -23.48
CA ARG A 251 -30.58 45.11 -23.83
C ARG A 251 -31.57 45.77 -22.89
#